data_AF-A0A2M7BHJ9-F1
#
_entry.id   AF-A0A2M7BHJ9-F1
#
_cell.length_a   1.000
_cell.length_b   1.000
_cell.length_c   1.000
_cell.angle_alpha   90.00
_cell.angle_beta   90.00
_cell.angle_gamma   90.00
#
_symmetry.space_group_name_H-M   'P 1'
#
loop_
_entity.id
_entity.type
_entity.pdbx_description
1 polymer ?
#
loop_
_entity_poly.entity_id
_entity_poly.type
_entity_poly.pdbx_seq_one_letter_code
_entity_poly.pdbx_strand_id
1 'polypeptide(L)'
;MPVAIEADRIAYDGDGDVFHATGKVRITFSGGDLKADAVTLYRGTNQVFAVGHVLLRNDQDLLEGEKVSFNTVSRTGTVDEGRMFIARNHLYVRGEKIEKKSEATYRLEN
;
A
#
# COMPACT_ATOMS: atom_id res chain seq x y z
N MET A 1 12.39 2.06 1.62
CA MET A 1 12.39 2.59 0.25
C MET A 1 12.14 1.45 -0.73
N PRO A 2 11.40 1.68 -1.83
CA PRO A 2 11.21 0.66 -2.87
C PRO A 2 12.57 0.27 -3.46
N VAL A 3 12.73 -1.03 -3.71
CA VAL A 3 13.93 -1.63 -4.32
C VAL A 3 13.75 -1.69 -5.84
N ALA A 4 12.54 -1.96 -6.31
CA ALA A 4 12.21 -2.02 -7.74
C ALA A 4 10.75 -1.62 -7.97
N ILE A 5 10.47 -0.98 -9.12
CA ILE A 5 9.14 -0.64 -9.60
C ILE A 5 9.02 -1.14 -11.05
N GLU A 6 8.03 -2.00 -11.31
CA GLU A 6 7.67 -2.52 -12.62
C GLU A 6 6.24 -2.07 -12.94
N ALA A 7 5.99 -1.57 -14.15
CA ALA A 7 4.67 -1.18 -14.64
C ALA A 7 4.69 -1.06 -16.16
N ASP A 8 3.51 -1.04 -16.78
CA ASP A 8 3.38 -0.80 -18.22
C ASP A 8 3.81 0.64 -18.58
N ARG A 9 3.55 1.61 -17.69
CA ARG A 9 4.00 3.01 -17.84
C ARG A 9 4.46 3.58 -16.50
N ILE A 10 5.59 4.27 -16.53
CA ILE A 10 6.13 5.03 -15.39
C ILE A 10 6.40 6.46 -15.85
N ALA A 11 5.90 7.44 -15.09
CA ALA A 11 6.20 8.86 -15.27
C ALA A 11 6.76 9.43 -13.97
N TYR A 12 7.71 10.36 -14.10
CA TYR A 12 8.32 11.06 -12.98
C TYR A 12 8.08 12.56 -13.12
N ASP A 13 7.52 13.17 -12.08
CA ASP A 13 7.39 14.61 -11.93
C ASP A 13 8.52 15.11 -11.02
N GLY A 14 9.43 15.89 -11.61
CA GLY A 14 10.62 16.39 -10.93
C GLY A 14 10.35 17.53 -9.95
N ASP A 15 9.30 18.32 -10.16
CA ASP A 15 9.01 19.46 -9.29
C ASP A 15 8.42 19.00 -7.94
N GLY A 16 7.69 17.88 -7.95
CA GLY A 16 7.10 17.28 -6.77
C GLY A 16 7.81 16.04 -6.20
N ASP A 17 8.86 15.53 -6.87
CA ASP A 17 9.49 14.23 -6.60
C ASP A 17 8.44 13.10 -6.48
N VAL A 18 7.59 13.02 -7.52
CA VAL A 18 6.44 12.10 -7.58
C VAL A 18 6.60 11.09 -8.71
N PHE A 19 6.49 9.81 -8.37
CA PHE A 19 6.44 8.72 -9.33
C PHE A 19 4.99 8.28 -9.57
N HIS A 20 4.60 8.18 -10.83
CA HIS A 20 3.31 7.66 -11.26
C HIS A 20 3.55 6.37 -12.05
N ALA A 21 3.06 5.24 -11.55
CA ALA A 21 3.12 3.94 -12.20
C ALA A 21 1.71 3.48 -12.53
N THR A 22 1.48 2.99 -13.75
CA THR A 22 0.16 2.55 -14.21
C THR A 22 0.28 1.32 -15.10
N GLY A 23 -0.70 0.41 -14.98
CA GLY A 23 -0.76 -0.86 -15.69
C GLY A 23 0.11 -1.92 -15.04
N LYS A 24 -0.53 -2.96 -14.48
CA LYS A 24 0.10 -4.13 -13.83
C LYS A 24 1.27 -3.73 -12.92
N VAL A 25 1.04 -2.74 -12.07
CA VAL A 25 2.10 -2.18 -11.23
C VAL A 25 2.54 -3.21 -10.21
N ARG A 26 3.85 -3.38 -10.06
CA ARG A 26 4.48 -4.17 -9.01
C ARG A 26 5.64 -3.39 -8.41
N ILE A 27 5.53 -3.08 -7.12
CA ILE A 27 6.60 -2.45 -6.33
C ILE A 27 7.15 -3.49 -5.38
N THR A 28 8.46 -3.71 -5.43
CA THR A 28 9.16 -4.62 -4.51
C THR A 28 9.95 -3.80 -3.50
N PHE A 29 9.90 -4.18 -2.23
CA PHE A 29 10.64 -3.54 -1.13
C PHE A 29 11.20 -4.61 -0.18
N SER A 30 12.00 -4.19 0.80
CA SER A 30 12.54 -5.12 1.79
C SER A 30 11.40 -5.76 2.60
N GLY A 31 11.26 -7.08 2.51
CA GLY A 31 10.23 -7.85 3.21
C GLY A 31 8.94 -8.08 2.42
N GLY A 32 8.78 -7.53 1.21
CA GLY A 32 7.48 -7.66 0.54
C GLY A 32 7.31 -7.05 -0.84
N ASP A 33 6.08 -7.12 -1.34
CA ASP A 33 5.66 -6.55 -2.60
C ASP A 33 4.26 -5.95 -2.54
N LEU A 34 4.04 -4.90 -3.34
CA LEU A 34 2.77 -4.24 -3.58
C LEU A 34 2.41 -4.41 -5.05
N LYS A 35 1.18 -4.87 -5.32
CA LYS A 35 0.59 -4.91 -6.66
C LYS A 35 -0.65 -4.04 -6.71
N ALA A 36 -0.87 -3.36 -7.84
CA ALA A 36 -2.05 -2.55 -8.09
C ALA A 36 -2.20 -2.23 -9.59
N ASP A 37 -3.32 -1.64 -9.98
CA ASP A 37 -3.50 -1.11 -11.33
C ASP A 37 -2.78 0.23 -11.52
N ALA A 38 -2.74 1.07 -10.49
CA ALA A 38 -2.01 2.32 -10.47
C ALA A 38 -1.39 2.60 -9.10
N VAL A 39 -0.20 3.22 -9.09
CA VAL A 39 0.47 3.68 -7.88
C VAL A 39 1.04 5.08 -8.07
N THR A 40 0.80 5.96 -7.11
CA THR A 40 1.48 7.25 -6.96
C THR A 40 2.36 7.21 -5.71
N LEU A 41 3.65 7.52 -5.86
CA LEU A 41 4.62 7.57 -4.78
C LEU A 41 5.19 8.99 -4.65
N TYR A 42 4.93 9.62 -3.51
CA TYR A 42 5.52 10.91 -3.12
C TYR A 42 6.76 10.64 -2.27
N ARG A 43 7.95 10.87 -2.82
CA ARG A 43 9.20 10.58 -2.10
C ARG A 43 9.49 11.57 -0.99
N GLY A 44 9.14 12.85 -1.18
CA GLY A 44 9.33 13.88 -0.15
C GLY A 44 8.58 13.59 1.15
N THR A 45 7.39 13.01 1.08
CA THR A 45 6.53 12.70 2.25
C THR A 45 6.51 11.21 2.62
N ASN A 46 7.15 10.36 1.83
CA ASN A 46 7.12 8.90 1.98
C ASN A 46 5.71 8.30 1.86
N GLN A 47 4.81 8.98 1.16
CA GLN A 47 3.42 8.60 0.99
C GLN A 47 3.21 7.81 -0.30
N VAL A 48 2.51 6.68 -0.21
CA VAL A 48 2.10 5.86 -1.34
C VAL A 48 0.59 5.83 -1.42
N PHE A 49 0.07 5.92 -2.64
CA PHE A 49 -1.33 5.70 -2.98
C PHE A 49 -1.41 4.62 -4.05
N ALA A 50 -2.14 3.55 -3.78
CA ALA A 50 -2.37 2.46 -4.71
C ALA A 50 -3.87 2.30 -4.96
N VAL A 51 -4.26 2.08 -6.22
CA VAL A 51 -5.66 1.98 -6.63
C VAL A 51 -5.84 0.82 -7.60
N GLY A 52 -6.92 0.07 -7.40
CA GLY A 52 -7.36 -1.05 -8.22
C GLY A 52 -6.60 -2.33 -7.88
N HIS A 53 -7.35 -3.38 -7.51
CA HIS A 53 -6.83 -4.72 -7.22
C HIS A 53 -5.58 -4.71 -6.31
N VAL A 54 -5.60 -3.90 -5.25
CA VAL A 54 -4.41 -3.68 -4.44
C VAL A 54 -4.11 -4.92 -3.61
N LEU A 55 -2.88 -5.42 -3.70
CA LEU A 55 -2.36 -6.53 -2.91
C LEU A 55 -1.01 -6.14 -2.32
N LEU A 56 -0.95 -5.96 -1.01
CA LEU A 56 0.27 -5.71 -0.27
C LEU A 56 0.64 -6.94 0.55
N ARG A 57 1.84 -7.47 0.31
CA ARG A 57 2.45 -8.54 1.09
C ARG A 57 3.62 -7.97 1.86
N ASN A 58 3.68 -8.27 3.14
CA ASN A 58 4.81 -7.91 4.00
C ASN A 58 5.10 -9.06 4.96
N ASP A 59 6.20 -9.76 4.73
CA ASP A 59 6.55 -11.02 5.39
C ASP A 59 5.42 -12.05 5.30
N GLN A 60 4.68 -12.25 6.39
CA GLN A 60 3.52 -13.15 6.45
C GLN A 60 2.18 -12.42 6.48
N ASP A 61 2.19 -11.09 6.55
CA ASP A 61 0.99 -10.27 6.56
C ASP A 61 0.50 -10.02 5.12
N LEU A 62 -0.82 -9.97 4.96
CA LEU A 62 -1.50 -9.73 3.70
C LEU A 62 -2.52 -8.61 3.84
N LEU A 63 -2.57 -7.71 2.88
CA LEU A 63 -3.56 -6.65 2.80
C LEU A 63 -4.08 -6.56 1.37
N GLU A 64 -5.40 -6.57 1.24
CA GLU A 64 -6.16 -6.48 0.00
C GLU A 64 -7.14 -5.31 0.08
N GLY A 65 -7.38 -4.60 -1.03
CA GLY A 65 -8.41 -3.56 -1.09
C GLY A 65 -8.46 -2.86 -2.45
N GLU A 66 -9.43 -1.96 -2.61
CA GLU A 66 -9.60 -1.19 -3.84
C GLU A 66 -8.75 0.08 -3.86
N LYS A 67 -8.60 0.73 -2.70
CA LYS A 67 -7.74 1.91 -2.54
C LYS A 67 -6.93 1.76 -1.27
N VAL A 68 -5.63 1.96 -1.37
CA VAL A 68 -4.73 1.91 -0.23
C VAL A 68 -3.90 3.18 -0.21
N SER A 69 -3.84 3.82 0.95
CA SER A 69 -2.87 4.88 1.23
C SER A 69 -2.00 4.46 2.39
N PHE A 70 -0.68 4.64 2.31
CA PHE A 70 0.19 4.35 3.43
C PHE A 70 1.47 5.18 3.42
N ASN A 71 1.98 5.44 4.62
CA ASN A 71 3.28 6.05 4.80
C ASN A 71 4.33 4.94 5.03
N THR A 72 5.37 4.93 4.20
CA THR A 72 6.39 3.86 4.23
C THR A 72 7.30 3.91 5.46
N VAL A 73 7.37 5.05 6.15
CA VAL A 73 8.20 5.24 7.36
C VAL A 73 7.40 4.88 8.61
N SER A 74 6.22 5.48 8.82
CA SER A 74 5.40 5.20 10.01
C SER A 74 4.63 3.87 9.92
N ARG A 75 4.54 3.27 8.74
CA ARG A 75 3.80 2.02 8.46
C ARG A 75 2.31 2.11 8.85
N THR A 76 1.75 3.32 8.78
CA THR A 76 0.34 3.64 9.00
C THR A 76 -0.35 3.92 7.67
N GLY A 77 -1.66 3.70 7.60
CA GLY A 77 -2.37 3.86 6.35
C GLY A 77 -3.86 3.56 6.45
N THR A 78 -4.54 3.71 5.32
CA THR A 78 -5.96 3.39 5.13
C THR A 78 -6.13 2.41 3.99
N VAL A 79 -7.15 1.57 4.10
CA VAL A 79 -7.60 0.65 3.06
C VAL A 79 -9.10 0.80 2.90
N ASP A 80 -9.56 1.07 1.69
CA ASP A 80 -10.97 1.06 1.34
C ASP A 80 -11.34 -0.32 0.74
N GLU A 81 -12.52 -0.81 1.09
CA GLU A 81 -13.02 -2.17 0.81
C GLU A 81 -12.00 -3.26 1.20
N GLY A 82 -11.39 -3.04 2.37
CA GLY A 82 -10.19 -3.74 2.78
C GLY A 82 -10.41 -5.10 3.40
N ARG A 83 -9.45 -6.00 3.18
CA ARG A 83 -9.24 -7.21 3.95
C ARG A 83 -7.79 -7.27 4.38
N MET A 84 -7.54 -7.61 5.63
CA MET A 84 -6.20 -7.73 6.18
C MET A 84 -6.06 -9.02 6.97
N PHE A 85 -4.95 -9.72 6.75
CA PHE A 85 -4.52 -10.85 7.56
C PHE A 85 -3.20 -10.50 8.24
N ILE A 86 -3.16 -10.66 9.56
CA ILE A 86 -1.99 -10.40 10.39
C ILE A 86 -1.54 -11.73 11.00
N ALA A 87 -0.43 -12.26 10.49
CA ALA A 87 -0.02 -13.64 10.76
C ALA A 87 0.38 -13.86 12.21
N ARG A 88 1.13 -12.92 12.82
CA ARG A 88 1.61 -13.02 14.22
C ARG A 88 0.51 -13.34 15.23
N ASN A 89 -0.72 -12.88 14.96
CA ASN A 89 -1.86 -13.02 15.85
C ASN A 89 -2.99 -13.86 15.24
N HIS A 90 -2.80 -14.41 14.04
CA HIS A 90 -3.84 -15.09 13.24
C HIS A 90 -5.14 -14.27 13.11
N LEU A 91 -4.99 -12.94 12.99
CA LEU A 91 -6.12 -12.01 13.00
C LEU A 91 -6.56 -11.70 11.56
N TYR A 92 -7.87 -11.75 11.34
CA TYR A 92 -8.51 -11.31 10.10
C TYR A 92 -9.34 -10.07 10.37
N VAL A 93 -9.15 -9.03 9.55
CA VAL A 93 -9.87 -7.76 9.62
C VAL A 93 -10.51 -7.48 8.27
N ARG A 94 -11.78 -7.06 8.28
CA ARG A 94 -12.52 -6.63 7.10
C ARG A 94 -13.36 -5.41 7.44
N GLY A 95 -13.43 -4.45 6.54
CA GLY A 95 -14.27 -3.25 6.70
C GLY A 95 -14.38 -2.47 5.39
N GLU A 96 -15.37 -1.59 5.30
CA GLU A 96 -15.48 -0.65 4.18
C GLU A 96 -14.30 0.31 4.18
N LYS A 97 -13.83 0.68 5.37
CA LYS A 97 -12.57 1.39 5.55
C LYS A 97 -11.83 0.90 6.79
N ILE A 98 -10.58 0.52 6.60
CA ILE A 98 -9.65 0.07 7.64
C ILE A 98 -8.56 1.12 7.78
N GLU A 99 -8.39 1.69 8.97
CA GLU A 99 -7.31 2.62 9.30
C GLU A 99 -6.34 1.97 10.28
N LYS A 100 -5.08 1.80 9.86
CA LYS A 100 -3.98 1.37 10.72
C LYS A 100 -3.31 2.60 11.34
N LYS A 101 -3.52 2.79 12.65
CA LYS A 101 -2.96 3.93 13.41
C LYS A 101 -1.59 3.64 14.02
N SER A 102 -1.27 2.37 14.25
CA SER A 102 0.02 1.91 14.80
C SER A 102 0.24 0.44 14.43
N GLU A 103 1.34 -0.18 14.86
CA GLU A 103 1.58 -1.61 14.62
C GLU A 103 0.46 -2.53 15.13
N ALA A 104 -0.26 -2.14 16.18
CA ALA A 104 -1.27 -2.97 16.83
C ALA A 104 -2.67 -2.32 16.94
N THR A 105 -2.86 -1.11 16.40
CA THR A 105 -4.14 -0.38 16.52
C THR A 105 -4.81 -0.17 15.17
N TYR A 106 -6.04 -0.66 15.05
CA TYR A 106 -6.88 -0.55 13.86
C TYR A 106 -8.21 0.12 14.21
N ARG A 107 -8.69 1.01 13.33
CA ARG A 107 -10.03 1.59 13.39
C ARG A 107 -10.81 1.15 12.15
N LEU A 108 -12.05 0.73 12.35
CA LEU A 108 -12.95 0.31 11.29
C LEU A 108 -14.07 1.33 11.16
N GLU A 109 -14.39 1.70 9.92
CA GLU A 109 -15.61 2.41 9.57
C GLU A 109 -16.44 1.49 8.66
N ASN A 110 -17.75 1.48 8.91
CA ASN A 110 -18.79 0.79 8.14
C ASN A 110 -19.81 1.82 7.68
#